data_AF-A0A4P5Y1G8-F1
#
_entry.id   AF-A0A4P5Y1G8-F1
#
_cell.length_a   1.000
_cell.length_b   1.000
_cell.length_c   1.000
_cell.angle_alpha   90.00
_cell.angle_beta   90.00
_cell.angle_gamma   90.00
#
_symmetry.space_group_name_H-M   'P 1'
#
loop_
_entity.id
_entity.type
_entity.pdbx_description
1 polymer ?
#
loop_
_entity_poly.entity_id
_entity_poly.type
_entity_poly.pdbx_seq_one_letter_code
_entity_poly.pdbx_strand_id
1 'polypeptide(L)'
;MVVNNDGGGIFHFLPLADHPNMLEPWTTAPHGINFSAAAKMFGLHYNSPTVRGGLVDDLGDALQRAAKSNHSTLIEVRTNRIENAQFHRKLQGEIVAALDRSRLVTLATAEVNNQ
;
A
#
# COMPACT_ATOMS: atom_id res chain seq x y z
N MET A 1 -5.31 -13.22 4.09
CA MET A 1 -4.83 -11.89 4.51
C MET A 1 -5.69 -10.84 3.83
N VAL A 2 -6.00 -9.74 4.51
CA VAL A 2 -6.78 -8.62 3.99
C VAL A 2 -5.96 -7.33 4.15
N VAL A 3 -5.81 -6.57 3.08
CA VAL A 3 -5.29 -5.20 3.13
C VAL A 3 -6.48 -4.27 3.26
N ASN A 4 -6.68 -3.71 4.45
CA ASN A 4 -7.78 -2.82 4.75
C ASN A 4 -7.32 -1.35 4.61
N ASN A 5 -7.62 -0.75 3.48
CA ASN A 5 -7.42 0.67 3.19
C ASN A 5 -8.72 1.48 3.32
N ASP A 6 -9.75 0.89 3.95
CA ASP A 6 -11.05 1.48 4.20
C ASP A 6 -11.78 1.90 2.92
N GLY A 7 -11.86 1.00 1.93
CA GLY A 7 -12.65 1.18 0.70
C GLY A 7 -11.85 1.16 -0.61
N GLY A 8 -12.27 1.95 -1.60
CA GLY A 8 -11.67 2.03 -2.93
C GLY A 8 -10.34 2.79 -2.98
N GLY A 9 -9.28 2.28 -2.34
CA GLY A 9 -7.98 2.96 -2.28
C GLY A 9 -7.36 3.31 -3.65
N ILE A 10 -7.69 2.56 -4.72
CA ILE A 10 -7.17 2.79 -6.08
C ILE A 10 -7.53 4.17 -6.64
N PHE A 11 -8.66 4.76 -6.26
CA PHE A 11 -9.08 6.05 -6.81
C PHE A 11 -8.17 7.21 -6.39
N HIS A 12 -7.35 7.04 -5.34
CA HIS A 12 -6.33 8.02 -4.93
C HIS A 12 -5.12 8.07 -5.88
N PHE A 13 -5.01 7.11 -6.80
CA PHE A 13 -3.99 7.07 -7.85
C PHE A 13 -4.45 7.71 -9.17
N LEU A 14 -5.75 7.98 -9.31
CA LEU A 14 -6.33 8.56 -10.52
C LEU A 14 -6.40 10.08 -10.39
N PRO A 15 -6.51 10.83 -11.53
CA PRO A 15 -6.73 12.28 -11.49
C PRO A 15 -7.98 12.69 -10.68
N LEU A 16 -8.94 11.77 -10.50
CA LEU A 16 -10.11 11.98 -9.65
C LEU A 16 -9.74 12.33 -8.19
N ALA A 17 -8.53 11.97 -7.73
CA ALA A 17 -8.02 12.34 -6.42
C ALA A 17 -7.96 13.86 -6.20
N ASP A 18 -7.85 14.66 -7.27
CA ASP A 18 -7.81 16.13 -7.21
C ASP A 18 -9.23 16.74 -7.12
N HIS A 19 -10.27 15.90 -7.13
CA HIS A 19 -11.68 16.29 -7.04
C HIS A 19 -12.39 15.59 -5.86
N PRO A 20 -12.07 15.96 -4.60
CA PRO A 20 -12.54 15.25 -3.40
C PRO A 20 -14.08 15.19 -3.28
N ASN A 21 -14.78 16.23 -3.78
CA ASN A 21 -16.25 16.31 -3.78
C ASN A 21 -16.92 15.22 -4.64
N MET A 22 -16.20 14.67 -5.62
CA MET A 22 -16.67 13.54 -6.45
C MET A 22 -16.14 12.20 -5.91
N LEU A 23 -14.95 12.21 -5.31
CA LEU A 23 -14.22 11.03 -4.90
C LEU A 23 -14.89 10.29 -3.72
N GLU A 24 -15.20 11.00 -2.64
CA GLU A 24 -15.66 10.34 -1.41
C GLU A 24 -17.10 9.80 -1.48
N PRO A 25 -18.10 10.56 -1.97
CA PRO A 25 -19.49 10.10 -1.93
C PRO A 25 -19.78 8.97 -2.91
N TRP A 26 -19.02 8.86 -3.99
CA TRP A 26 -19.39 8.02 -5.14
C TRP A 26 -18.40 6.91 -5.48
N THR A 27 -17.16 6.98 -4.99
CA THR A 27 -16.11 6.04 -5.44
C THR A 27 -15.34 5.33 -4.33
N THR A 28 -14.97 6.01 -3.25
CA THR A 28 -14.12 5.37 -2.23
C THR A 28 -14.91 4.54 -1.23
N ALA A 29 -16.19 4.86 -1.01
CA ALA A 29 -17.11 4.11 -0.14
C ALA A 29 -16.44 3.65 1.19
N PRO A 30 -15.91 4.58 2.00
CA PRO A 30 -15.27 4.23 3.26
C PRO A 30 -16.25 3.53 4.19
N HIS A 31 -15.87 2.36 4.67
CA HIS A 31 -16.78 1.48 5.40
C HIS A 31 -16.62 1.59 6.93
N GLY A 32 -15.49 2.11 7.42
CA GLY A 32 -15.21 2.30 8.85
C GLY A 32 -15.02 1.02 9.66
N ILE A 33 -15.22 -0.15 9.06
CA ILE A 33 -15.18 -1.45 9.76
C ILE A 33 -13.78 -2.09 9.79
N ASN A 34 -13.60 -2.99 10.77
CA ASN A 34 -12.57 -4.03 10.77
C ASN A 34 -13.23 -5.40 10.53
N PHE A 35 -12.42 -6.44 10.33
CA PHE A 35 -12.93 -7.77 9.99
C PHE A 35 -12.97 -8.75 11.17
N SER A 36 -12.83 -8.27 12.41
CA SER A 36 -12.84 -9.12 13.61
C SER A 36 -14.16 -9.89 13.80
N ALA A 37 -15.30 -9.22 13.55
CA ALA A 37 -16.62 -9.83 13.65
C ALA A 37 -16.84 -10.91 12.58
N ALA A 38 -16.35 -10.68 11.35
CA ALA A 38 -16.38 -11.67 10.28
C ALA A 38 -15.50 -12.88 10.62
N ALA A 39 -14.28 -12.65 11.11
CA ALA A 39 -13.41 -13.74 11.57
C ALA A 39 -14.10 -14.60 12.65
N LYS A 40 -14.74 -13.96 13.64
CA LYS A 40 -15.49 -14.66 14.68
C LYS A 40 -16.66 -15.47 14.11
N MET A 41 -17.41 -14.92 13.16
CA MET A 41 -18.56 -15.60 12.53
C MET A 41 -18.15 -16.89 11.82
N PHE A 42 -16.99 -16.89 11.17
CA PHE A 42 -16.47 -18.06 10.44
C PHE A 42 -15.52 -18.94 11.27
N GLY A 43 -15.36 -18.67 12.56
CA GLY A 43 -14.45 -19.44 13.43
C GLY A 43 -12.97 -19.31 13.06
N LEU A 44 -12.58 -18.18 12.44
CA LEU A 44 -11.19 -17.89 12.07
C LEU A 44 -10.46 -17.26 13.24
N HIS A 45 -9.18 -17.59 13.40
CA HIS A 45 -8.29 -16.78 14.23
C HIS A 45 -8.16 -15.38 13.60
N TYR A 46 -8.10 -14.34 14.42
CA TYR A 46 -7.97 -12.96 13.95
C TYR A 46 -6.68 -12.34 14.48
N ASN A 47 -5.91 -11.74 13.58
CA ASN A 47 -4.74 -10.95 13.94
C ASN A 47 -4.75 -9.63 13.15
N SER A 48 -4.50 -8.52 13.83
CA SER A 48 -4.35 -7.20 13.21
C SER A 48 -3.06 -6.55 13.72
N PRO A 49 -1.89 -6.91 13.14
CA PRO A 49 -0.61 -6.28 13.43
C PRO A 49 -0.74 -4.75 13.42
N THR A 50 -0.17 -4.07 14.43
CA THR A 50 -0.29 -2.61 14.54
C THR A 50 1.06 -1.93 14.34
N VAL A 51 1.03 -0.70 13.86
CA VAL A 51 2.25 0.10 13.59
C VAL A 51 3.05 0.40 14.87
N ARG A 52 2.46 0.24 16.07
CA ARG A 52 3.08 0.65 17.34
C ARG A 52 4.31 -0.17 17.75
N GLY A 53 4.52 -1.37 17.20
CA GLY A 53 5.69 -2.23 17.48
C GLY A 53 6.67 -2.39 16.31
N GLY A 54 6.32 -1.89 15.12
CA GLY A 54 6.99 -2.22 13.86
C GLY A 54 6.13 -3.18 13.05
N LEU A 55 5.40 -2.65 12.05
CA LEU A 55 4.45 -3.42 11.25
C LEU A 55 5.07 -4.66 10.59
N VAL A 56 6.33 -4.58 10.15
CA VAL A 56 7.02 -5.67 9.47
C VAL A 56 7.26 -6.85 10.39
N ASP A 57 7.76 -6.59 11.60
CA ASP A 57 8.06 -7.63 12.58
C ASP A 57 6.76 -8.28 13.07
N ASP A 58 5.77 -7.47 13.46
CA ASP A 58 4.46 -7.96 13.92
C ASP A 58 3.75 -8.79 12.83
N LEU A 59 3.85 -8.37 11.57
CA LEU A 59 3.29 -9.10 10.42
C LEU A 59 4.05 -10.40 10.18
N GLY A 60 5.38 -10.37 10.22
CA GLY A 60 6.22 -11.56 10.07
C GLY A 60 5.90 -12.61 11.13
N ASP A 61 5.78 -12.18 12.37
CA ASP A 61 5.34 -12.98 13.51
C ASP A 61 3.94 -13.57 13.34
N ALA A 62 2.99 -12.74 12.89
CA ALA A 62 1.60 -13.18 12.65
C ALA A 62 1.53 -14.23 11.53
N LEU A 63 2.27 -14.02 10.44
CA LEU A 63 2.38 -14.97 9.33
C LEU A 63 3.04 -16.27 9.78
N GLN A 64 4.12 -16.20 10.56
CA GLN A 64 4.81 -17.40 11.03
C GLN A 64 3.92 -18.22 11.99
N ARG A 65 3.20 -17.57 12.90
CA ARG A 65 2.23 -18.24 13.78
C ARG A 65 1.08 -18.88 12.98
N ALA A 66 0.54 -18.16 12.00
CA ALA A 66 -0.52 -18.69 11.14
C ALA A 66 -0.05 -19.90 10.32
N ALA A 67 1.16 -19.86 9.76
CA ALA A 67 1.73 -20.95 8.98
C ALA A 67 1.99 -22.23 9.80
N LYS A 68 2.26 -22.09 11.11
CA LYS A 68 2.44 -23.21 12.04
C LYS A 68 1.14 -23.72 12.67
N SER A 69 0.02 -23.03 12.44
CA SER A 69 -1.27 -23.35 13.04
C SER A 69 -2.06 -24.35 12.18
N ASN A 70 -2.82 -25.24 12.82
CA ASN A 70 -3.83 -26.06 12.14
C ASN A 70 -5.17 -25.33 11.95
N HIS A 71 -5.23 -24.02 12.22
CA HIS A 71 -6.44 -23.20 12.06
C HIS A 71 -6.25 -22.12 11.01
N SER A 72 -7.31 -21.86 10.23
CA SER A 72 -7.35 -20.72 9.31
C SER A 72 -7.32 -19.40 10.09
N THR A 73 -6.42 -18.50 9.68
CA THR A 73 -6.21 -17.21 10.33
C THR A 73 -6.47 -16.06 9.36
N LEU A 74 -7.34 -15.13 9.75
CA LEU A 74 -7.53 -13.85 9.09
C LEU A 74 -6.53 -12.84 9.67
N ILE A 75 -5.55 -12.47 8.85
CA ILE A 75 -4.61 -11.39 9.14
C ILE A 75 -5.08 -10.13 8.42
N GLU A 76 -5.44 -9.09 9.17
CA GLU A 76 -5.84 -7.77 8.66
C GLU A 76 -4.69 -6.78 8.79
N VAL A 77 -4.28 -6.18 7.68
CA VAL A 77 -3.26 -5.12 7.64
C VAL A 77 -3.95 -3.82 7.27
N ARG A 78 -4.01 -2.88 8.21
CA ARG A 78 -4.60 -1.56 7.96
C ARG A 78 -3.57 -0.65 7.30
N THR A 79 -3.97 0.03 6.23
CA THR A 79 -3.12 0.98 5.50
C THR A 79 -3.83 2.30 5.30
N ASN A 80 -3.07 3.38 5.11
CA ASN A 80 -3.61 4.68 4.76
C ASN A 80 -3.51 4.88 3.25
N ARG A 81 -4.67 4.97 2.58
CA ARG A 81 -4.77 5.15 1.12
C ARG A 81 -4.13 6.45 0.61
N ILE A 82 -4.18 7.53 1.40
CA ILE A 82 -3.61 8.84 1.04
C ILE A 82 -2.09 8.76 1.11
N GLU A 83 -1.55 8.28 2.24
CA GLU A 83 -0.11 8.10 2.42
C GLU A 83 0.46 7.14 1.38
N ASN A 84 -0.25 6.06 1.07
CA ASN A 84 0.14 5.10 0.03
C ASN A 84 0.26 5.79 -1.35
N ALA A 85 -0.75 6.54 -1.78
CA ALA A 85 -0.71 7.25 -3.05
C ALA A 85 0.43 8.29 -3.10
N GLN A 86 0.64 9.03 -2.02
CA GLN A 86 1.74 10.00 -1.91
C GLN A 86 3.12 9.32 -2.00
N PHE A 87 3.30 8.20 -1.30
CA PHE A 87 4.53 7.41 -1.34
C PHE A 87 4.85 6.93 -2.75
N HIS A 88 3.85 6.39 -3.46
CA HIS A 88 4.00 5.96 -4.84
C HIS A 88 4.37 7.11 -5.80
N ARG A 89 3.71 8.28 -5.69
CA ARG A 89 4.04 9.46 -6.52
C ARG A 89 5.47 9.93 -6.27
N LYS A 90 5.90 9.95 -5.01
CA LYS A 90 7.28 10.31 -4.63
C LYS A 90 8.28 9.34 -5.28
N LEU A 91 8.08 8.04 -5.10
CA LEU A 91 8.97 7.02 -5.66
C LEU A 91 9.03 7.09 -7.20
N GLN A 92 7.90 7.29 -7.86
CA GLN A 92 7.85 7.50 -9.31
C GLN A 92 8.65 8.73 -9.74
N GLY A 93 8.51 9.86 -9.04
CA GLY A 93 9.30 11.06 -9.30
C GLY A 93 10.81 10.85 -9.12
N GLU A 94 11.22 10.12 -8.08
CA GLU A 94 12.62 9.76 -7.84
C GLU A 94 13.19 8.88 -8.95
N ILE A 95 12.40 7.90 -9.43
CA ILE A 95 12.77 7.02 -10.54
C ILE A 95 12.93 7.82 -11.83
N VAL A 96 11.96 8.68 -12.17
CA VAL A 96 12.02 9.53 -13.38
C VAL A 96 13.26 10.42 -13.34
N ALA A 97 13.50 11.10 -12.22
CA ALA A 97 14.67 11.97 -12.07
C ALA A 97 16.00 11.19 -12.17
N ALA A 98 16.05 9.95 -11.69
CA ALA A 98 17.23 9.10 -11.83
C ALA A 98 17.48 8.68 -13.28
N LEU A 99 16.42 8.34 -14.03
CA LEU A 99 16.50 8.01 -15.45
C LEU A 99 16.95 9.21 -16.28
N ASP A 100 16.42 10.41 -16.01
CA ASP A 100 16.82 11.64 -16.71
C ASP A 100 18.29 11.98 -16.50
N ARG A 101 18.79 11.87 -15.25
CA ARG A 101 20.22 12.04 -14.95
C ARG A 101 21.08 11.03 -15.71
N SER A 102 20.68 9.76 -15.74
CA SER A 102 21.40 8.70 -16.45
C SER A 102 21.44 8.95 -17.97
N ARG A 103 20.33 9.41 -18.55
CA ARG A 103 20.22 9.76 -19.97
C ARG A 103 21.13 10.94 -20.34
N LEU A 104 21.19 11.98 -19.50
CA LEU A 104 22.07 13.13 -19.71
C LEU A 104 23.55 12.75 -19.68
N VAL A 105 23.97 11.90 -18.74
CA VAL A 105 25.34 11.39 -18.66
C VAL A 105 25.71 10.57 -19.92
N THR A 106 24.78 9.74 -20.40
CA THR A 106 24.98 8.93 -21.61
C THR A 106 25.16 9.79 -22.86
N LEU A 107 24.33 10.84 -23.03
CA LEU A 107 24.43 11.78 -24.15
C LEU A 107 25.73 12.58 -24.12
N ALA A 108 26.13 13.11 -22.94
CA ALA A 108 27.38 13.84 -22.79
C ALA A 108 28.61 12.97 -23.11
N THR A 109 28.58 11.68 -22.75
CA THR A 109 29.68 10.74 -23.04
C THR A 109 29.75 10.40 -24.54
N ALA A 110 28.60 10.32 -25.21
CA ALA A 110 28.55 10.07 -26.65
C ALA A 110 29.07 11.25 -27.48
N GLU A 111 28.84 12.49 -27.04
CA GLU A 111 29.36 13.70 -27.70
C GLU A 111 30.89 13.85 -27.54
N VAL A 112 31.44 13.48 -26.37
CA VAL A 112 32.90 13.53 -26.11
C VAL A 112 33.67 12.47 -26.91
N ASN A 113 33.08 11.30 -27.16
CA ASN A 113 33.74 10.22 -27.90
C ASN A 113 33.68 10.35 -29.43
N ASN A 114 32.98 11.36 -29.94
CA ASN A 114 32.83 11.62 -31.38
C ASN A 114 33.64 12.85 -31.85
N GLN A 115 34.61 13.29 -31.03
CA GLN A 115 35.67 14.26 -31.34
C GLN A 115 37.03 13.56 -31.27
#